data_AF-A0A3B8X6D7-F1
#
_entry.id   AF-A0A3B8X6D7-F1
#
_cell.length_a   1.000
_cell.length_b   1.000
_cell.length_c   1.000
_cell.angle_alpha   90.00
_cell.angle_beta   90.00
_cell.angle_gamma   90.00
#
_symmetry.space_group_name_H-M   'P 1'
#
loop_
_entity.id
_entity.type
_entity.pdbx_description
1 polymer ?
#
loop_
_entity_poly.entity_id
_entity_poly.type
_entity_poly.pdbx_seq_one_letter_code
_entity_poly.pdbx_strand_id
1 'polypeptide(L)'
;MFTNHARIFVLAAAMLVAACGPKKTAQEPSAQDFAPYIKAYTGGIITADTPLRIDLAENATATPTEGLFTIKPVVKGEVRWDGSQSVSFIPADGALREGLVYQVKFALGKLIPGAPETFSYGITVKGKAPEPVPEEAEPDNGESFRVVQATLAETCIEVELSEAPANARDKGMVELEGAARSYVQVQGSLLRVHFENRKGDLTLTLDKGLKDENGNTLTQDYVKVFREKEEKPAVKFPFKGNILPDKQQLIIPFNAVNLSAVEVRVIKIYEQNILMFLQDNNLDTGNSLRRSGRLIYKADVPLDATKDLHQWNTHSLDLSGLFKQEPGAIYRIRLCFRMDQSLYGGKEILQAMNKPSGKPSPEEEAAWDSPEPYYWDNFYDWSKYNWKEADNPEKPSYYMDGDRFPACQLISSDLGLMAEYAGGKELWVAATDLITAAPVYGASVEVYDYQLQSIGKGKTNESGLATIAISRTPFAVVAKAGGSSAYLKVTEGSQR
;
A
#
# COMPACT_ATOMS: atom_id res chain seq x y z
N MET A 1 73.81 -33.35 7.91
CA MET A 1 73.73 -34.67 8.58
C MET A 1 72.34 -35.24 8.34
N PHE A 2 72.30 -36.43 7.73
CA PHE A 2 71.26 -37.48 7.78
C PHE A 2 69.81 -37.09 7.42
N THR A 3 69.34 -37.28 6.17
CA THR A 3 68.94 -38.52 5.44
C THR A 3 67.42 -38.73 5.40
N ASN A 4 66.85 -38.48 4.22
CA ASN A 4 65.90 -39.31 3.46
C ASN A 4 65.44 -40.60 4.15
N HIS A 5 64.13 -40.83 4.22
CA HIS A 5 63.50 -42.11 3.87
C HIS A 5 62.24 -41.83 3.04
N ALA A 6 62.33 -42.16 1.75
CA ALA A 6 61.21 -42.25 0.82
C ALA A 6 60.50 -43.59 0.99
N ARG A 7 59.16 -43.62 0.95
CA ARG A 7 58.40 -44.71 0.33
C ARG A 7 57.15 -44.17 -0.38
N ILE A 8 57.14 -44.49 -1.66
CA ILE A 8 56.17 -44.22 -2.72
C ILE A 8 54.96 -45.16 -2.55
N PHE A 9 53.73 -44.69 -2.81
CA PHE A 9 52.83 -45.39 -3.74
C PHE A 9 51.74 -44.45 -4.30
N VAL A 10 51.63 -44.52 -5.62
CA VAL A 10 50.82 -43.76 -6.57
C VAL A 10 49.34 -44.18 -6.48
N LEU A 11 48.40 -43.24 -6.48
CA LEU A 11 47.08 -43.46 -7.09
C LEU A 11 46.40 -42.14 -7.50
N ALA A 12 46.41 -41.90 -8.82
CA ALA A 12 45.47 -41.15 -9.65
C ALA A 12 44.69 -39.95 -9.04
N ALA A 13 45.25 -38.75 -9.17
CA ALA A 13 44.48 -37.51 -9.23
C ALA A 13 44.05 -37.27 -10.69
N ALA A 14 42.93 -37.89 -11.10
CA ALA A 14 42.25 -37.55 -12.34
C ALA A 14 41.36 -36.31 -12.10
N MET A 15 41.43 -35.38 -13.05
CA MET A 15 40.65 -34.15 -13.14
C MET A 15 39.17 -34.35 -12.79
N LEU A 16 38.67 -33.53 -11.88
CA LEU A 16 37.27 -33.10 -11.84
C LEU A 16 37.26 -31.59 -11.67
N VAL A 17 37.37 -30.90 -12.81
CA VAL A 17 36.91 -29.52 -12.94
C VAL A 17 35.39 -29.58 -12.85
N ALA A 18 34.85 -29.51 -11.64
CA ALA A 18 33.42 -29.38 -11.43
C ALA A 18 33.02 -27.96 -11.83
N ALA A 19 32.39 -27.88 -13.00
CA ALA A 19 31.74 -26.71 -13.55
C ALA A 19 30.70 -26.16 -12.56
N CYS A 20 31.02 -25.06 -11.87
CA CYS A 20 30.01 -24.17 -11.31
C CYS A 20 29.48 -23.29 -12.45
N GLY A 21 28.50 -23.81 -13.20
CA GLY A 21 27.65 -22.98 -14.03
C GLY A 21 26.82 -22.02 -13.16
N PRO A 22 26.46 -20.82 -13.65
CA PRO A 22 25.56 -19.93 -12.92
C PRO A 22 24.22 -20.65 -12.72
N LYS A 23 23.82 -20.84 -11.45
CA LYS A 23 22.44 -21.21 -11.14
C LYS A 23 21.55 -20.10 -11.71
N LYS A 24 20.78 -20.40 -12.75
CA LYS A 24 19.64 -19.59 -13.13
C LYS A 24 18.76 -19.46 -11.89
N THR A 25 18.71 -18.29 -11.29
CA THR A 25 17.71 -17.95 -10.29
C THR A 25 16.38 -17.98 -11.03
N ALA A 26 15.62 -19.06 -10.90
CA ALA A 26 14.23 -19.07 -11.33
C ALA A 26 13.53 -17.99 -10.50
N GLN A 27 12.97 -16.98 -11.16
CA GLN A 27 12.14 -15.97 -10.52
C GLN A 27 10.97 -16.70 -9.85
N GLU A 28 10.80 -16.54 -8.54
CA GLU A 28 9.66 -17.14 -7.85
C GLU A 28 8.37 -16.54 -8.44
N PRO A 29 7.32 -17.36 -8.71
CA PRO A 29 6.10 -16.85 -9.31
C PRO A 29 5.45 -15.82 -8.38
N SER A 30 5.05 -14.69 -8.96
CA SER A 30 4.34 -13.63 -8.25
C SER A 30 2.92 -14.09 -7.89
N ALA A 31 2.26 -13.42 -6.94
CA ALA A 31 0.85 -13.70 -6.61
C ALA A 31 -0.08 -13.63 -7.85
N GLN A 32 0.30 -12.84 -8.86
CA GLN A 32 -0.45 -12.68 -10.10
C GLN A 32 -0.41 -13.91 -11.01
N ASP A 33 0.63 -14.74 -10.91
CA ASP A 33 0.77 -15.98 -11.70
C ASP A 33 -0.20 -17.08 -11.24
N PHE A 34 -0.74 -16.96 -10.03
CA PHE A 34 -1.70 -17.90 -9.43
C PHE A 34 -3.17 -17.50 -9.61
N ALA A 35 -3.45 -16.23 -9.94
CA ALA A 35 -4.80 -15.70 -10.18
C ALA A 35 -5.64 -16.45 -11.24
N PRO A 36 -5.06 -17.11 -12.28
CA PRO A 36 -5.84 -17.97 -13.18
C PRO A 36 -6.41 -19.23 -12.50
N TYR A 37 -5.84 -19.66 -11.37
CA TYR A 37 -6.02 -21.00 -10.81
C TYR A 37 -6.64 -20.99 -9.42
N ILE A 38 -6.40 -19.94 -8.64
CA ILE A 38 -6.95 -19.75 -7.31
C ILE A 38 -7.91 -18.56 -7.38
N LYS A 39 -9.14 -18.77 -6.92
CA LYS A 39 -10.21 -17.77 -6.82
C LYS A 39 -10.15 -17.03 -5.50
N ALA A 40 -9.86 -17.72 -4.40
CA ALA A 40 -9.68 -17.09 -3.10
C ALA A 40 -8.84 -17.93 -2.15
N TYR A 41 -8.31 -17.32 -1.08
CA TYR A 41 -7.68 -18.07 0.01
C TYR A 41 -7.77 -17.34 1.35
N THR A 42 -7.69 -18.06 2.47
CA THR A 42 -7.60 -17.48 3.82
C THR A 42 -6.21 -16.87 4.01
N GLY A 43 -6.13 -15.55 4.16
CA GLY A 43 -4.87 -14.82 4.40
C GLY A 43 -5.02 -13.74 5.47
N GLY A 44 -3.89 -13.18 5.93
CA GLY A 44 -3.88 -12.08 6.91
C GLY A 44 -3.90 -12.56 8.36
N ILE A 45 -4.52 -11.78 9.26
CA ILE A 45 -4.68 -12.14 10.67
C ILE A 45 -5.87 -13.10 10.82
N ILE A 46 -5.67 -14.23 11.49
CA ILE A 46 -6.69 -15.27 11.74
C ILE A 46 -6.81 -15.59 13.23
N THR A 47 -7.90 -16.23 13.66
CA THR A 47 -7.95 -16.87 15.00
C THR A 47 -7.33 -18.27 14.96
N ALA A 48 -7.02 -18.83 16.14
CA ALA A 48 -6.31 -20.11 16.27
C ALA A 48 -7.11 -21.32 15.74
N ASP A 49 -8.42 -21.16 15.57
CA ASP A 49 -9.38 -22.16 15.09
C ASP A 49 -9.78 -21.98 13.62
N THR A 50 -9.30 -20.93 12.94
CA THR A 50 -9.69 -20.61 11.56
C THR A 50 -9.17 -21.64 10.57
N PRO A 51 -10.04 -22.27 9.77
CA PRO A 51 -9.61 -23.13 8.67
C PRO A 51 -8.85 -22.35 7.59
N LEU A 52 -7.72 -22.89 7.14
CA LEU A 52 -6.93 -22.33 6.04
C LEU A 52 -7.51 -22.81 4.71
N ARG A 53 -8.44 -22.03 4.15
CA ARG A 53 -9.19 -22.36 2.95
C ARG A 53 -8.52 -21.84 1.69
N ILE A 54 -8.61 -22.60 0.60
CA ILE A 54 -8.25 -22.20 -0.76
C ILE A 54 -9.41 -22.58 -1.68
N ASP A 55 -9.93 -21.59 -2.40
CA ASP A 55 -10.91 -21.75 -3.47
C ASP A 55 -10.20 -21.70 -4.82
N LEU A 56 -10.43 -22.69 -5.66
CA LEU A 56 -9.88 -22.81 -7.00
C LEU A 56 -10.79 -22.12 -8.02
N ALA A 57 -10.18 -21.57 -9.07
CA ALA A 57 -10.90 -20.95 -10.18
C ALA A 57 -11.62 -21.98 -11.06
N GLU A 58 -11.07 -23.19 -11.15
CA GLU A 58 -11.61 -24.33 -11.88
C GLU A 58 -11.67 -25.58 -10.99
N ASN A 59 -12.36 -26.63 -11.44
CA ASN A 59 -12.40 -27.91 -10.71
C ASN A 59 -11.02 -28.56 -10.68
N ALA A 60 -10.58 -28.99 -9.50
CA ALA A 60 -9.39 -29.82 -9.38
C ALA A 60 -9.58 -31.15 -10.13
N THR A 61 -8.53 -31.64 -10.79
CA THR A 61 -8.59 -32.96 -11.47
C THR A 61 -8.59 -34.13 -10.48
N ALA A 62 -8.19 -33.87 -9.23
CA ALA A 62 -8.17 -34.83 -8.13
C ALA A 62 -8.33 -34.11 -6.78
N THR A 63 -8.73 -34.83 -5.74
CA THR A 63 -8.94 -34.32 -4.38
C THR A 63 -8.01 -34.97 -3.34
N PRO A 64 -6.67 -34.84 -3.48
CA PRO A 64 -5.73 -35.41 -2.52
C PRO A 64 -5.84 -34.71 -1.15
N THR A 65 -5.61 -35.46 -0.08
CA THR A 65 -5.58 -34.94 1.30
C THR A 65 -4.17 -34.87 1.88
N GLU A 66 -3.21 -35.62 1.31
CA GLU A 66 -1.83 -35.67 1.79
C GLU A 66 -0.88 -34.76 1.02
N GLY A 67 0.05 -34.12 1.75
CA GLY A 67 1.14 -33.32 1.17
C GLY A 67 0.65 -32.15 0.31
N LEU A 68 -0.55 -31.65 0.58
CA LEU A 68 -1.17 -30.54 -0.13
C LEU A 68 -0.86 -29.19 0.54
N PHE A 69 -0.89 -29.15 1.87
CA PHE A 69 -0.48 -28.01 2.68
C PHE A 69 0.83 -28.31 3.40
N THR A 70 1.74 -27.34 3.42
CA THR A 70 2.94 -27.33 4.26
C THR A 70 3.02 -26.01 4.99
N ILE A 71 2.92 -26.05 6.32
CA ILE A 71 2.85 -24.84 7.15
C ILE A 71 4.12 -24.75 8.00
N LYS A 72 4.70 -23.54 8.11
CA LYS A 72 5.87 -23.25 8.93
C LYS A 72 5.61 -22.06 9.86
N PRO A 73 5.75 -22.17 11.19
CA PRO A 73 6.04 -23.39 11.98
C PRO A 73 5.07 -24.55 11.71
N VAL A 74 5.49 -25.79 12.00
CA VAL A 74 4.67 -26.98 11.68
C VAL A 74 3.39 -26.99 12.52
N VAL A 75 2.25 -27.08 11.83
CA VAL A 75 0.91 -27.13 12.44
C VAL A 75 0.31 -28.51 12.19
N LYS A 76 -0.24 -29.13 13.24
CA LYS A 76 -1.03 -30.36 13.11
C LYS A 76 -2.45 -30.02 12.68
N GLY A 77 -3.03 -30.82 11.80
CA GLY A 77 -4.39 -30.61 11.30
C GLY A 77 -4.74 -31.59 10.21
N GLU A 78 -5.94 -31.44 9.65
CA GLU A 78 -6.51 -32.32 8.62
C GLU A 78 -6.92 -31.52 7.38
N VAL A 79 -6.77 -32.11 6.20
CA VAL A 79 -7.23 -31.49 4.95
C VAL A 79 -8.62 -32.00 4.61
N ARG A 80 -9.56 -31.08 4.39
CA ARG A 80 -10.93 -31.38 3.99
C ARG A 80 -11.28 -30.65 2.69
N TRP A 81 -11.87 -31.38 1.77
CA TRP A 81 -12.46 -30.83 0.55
C TRP A 81 -13.93 -30.50 0.77
N ASP A 82 -14.36 -29.37 0.23
CA ASP A 82 -15.75 -28.95 0.09
C ASP A 82 -16.06 -28.86 -1.41
N GLY A 83 -16.56 -29.96 -1.97
CA GLY A 83 -16.68 -30.14 -3.43
C GLY A 83 -15.32 -30.27 -4.13
N SER A 84 -15.27 -29.89 -5.41
CA SER A 84 -14.09 -29.98 -6.29
C SER A 84 -13.34 -28.66 -6.47
N GLN A 85 -13.83 -27.58 -5.88
CA GLN A 85 -13.25 -26.23 -6.03
C GLN A 85 -12.80 -25.61 -4.72
N SER A 86 -13.00 -26.26 -3.57
CA SER A 86 -12.63 -25.67 -2.29
C SER A 86 -11.98 -26.72 -1.40
N VAL A 87 -10.83 -26.36 -0.84
CA VAL A 87 -10.06 -27.22 0.05
C VAL A 87 -9.57 -26.42 1.24
N SER A 88 -9.69 -26.99 2.43
CA SER A 88 -9.33 -26.34 3.68
C SER A 88 -8.40 -27.24 4.48
N PHE A 89 -7.33 -26.66 5.03
CA PHE A 89 -6.60 -27.27 6.14
C PHE A 89 -7.26 -26.83 7.46
N ILE A 90 -7.76 -27.78 8.24
CA ILE A 90 -8.39 -27.57 9.54
C ILE A 90 -7.32 -27.82 10.61
N PRO A 91 -6.81 -26.78 11.29
CA PRO A 91 -5.85 -26.94 12.38
C PRO A 91 -6.46 -27.80 13.50
N ALA A 92 -5.64 -28.65 14.12
CA ALA A 92 -6.02 -29.29 15.37
C ALA A 92 -6.13 -28.24 16.49
N ASP A 93 -6.93 -28.53 17.50
CA ASP A 93 -7.14 -27.61 18.62
C ASP A 93 -5.81 -27.18 19.27
N GLY A 94 -5.63 -25.87 19.44
CA GLY A 94 -4.39 -25.26 19.94
C GLY A 94 -3.14 -25.43 19.06
N ALA A 95 -3.26 -25.95 17.83
CA ALA A 95 -2.10 -26.17 16.96
C ALA A 95 -1.54 -24.87 16.36
N LEU A 96 -2.41 -23.88 16.11
CA LEU A 96 -2.03 -22.53 15.77
C LEU A 96 -1.79 -21.73 17.05
N ARG A 97 -0.53 -21.49 17.36
CA ARG A 97 -0.12 -20.62 18.48
C ARG A 97 -0.34 -19.17 18.12
N GLU A 98 -1.03 -18.47 19.01
CA GLU A 98 -1.32 -17.05 18.98
C GLU A 98 -0.05 -16.17 18.94
N GLY A 99 -0.14 -15.02 18.30
CA GLY A 99 0.95 -14.05 18.17
C GLY A 99 2.09 -14.48 17.23
N LEU A 100 1.96 -15.62 16.53
CA LEU A 100 2.96 -16.11 15.57
C LEU A 100 2.52 -15.89 14.12
N VAL A 101 3.52 -15.65 13.28
CA VAL A 101 3.40 -15.64 11.82
C VAL A 101 3.70 -17.05 11.28
N TYR A 102 2.83 -17.55 10.41
CA TYR A 102 2.99 -18.83 9.71
C TYR A 102 3.10 -18.60 8.21
N GLN A 103 3.99 -19.35 7.58
CA GLN A 103 4.14 -19.45 6.14
C GLN A 103 3.42 -20.71 5.67
N VAL A 104 2.39 -20.54 4.86
CA VAL A 104 1.61 -21.61 4.25
C VAL A 104 2.11 -21.84 2.82
N LYS A 105 2.36 -23.08 2.47
CA LYS A 105 2.65 -23.52 1.10
C LYS A 105 1.59 -24.52 0.64
N PHE A 106 1.03 -24.28 -0.53
CA PHE A 106 0.00 -25.09 -1.14
C PHE A 106 0.47 -25.66 -2.48
N ALA A 107 0.45 -26.99 -2.62
CA ALA A 107 0.97 -27.69 -3.79
C ALA A 107 -0.02 -27.71 -4.97
N LEU A 108 -0.23 -26.55 -5.60
CA LEU A 108 -1.18 -26.34 -6.68
C LEU A 108 -0.89 -27.20 -7.93
N GLY A 109 0.39 -27.42 -8.26
CA GLY A 109 0.78 -28.23 -9.43
C GLY A 109 0.28 -29.68 -9.38
N LYS A 110 -0.06 -30.19 -8.20
CA LYS A 110 -0.68 -31.53 -8.04
C LYS A 110 -2.15 -31.58 -8.44
N LEU A 111 -2.82 -30.44 -8.54
CA LEU A 111 -4.27 -30.33 -8.73
C LEU A 111 -4.67 -29.91 -10.14
N ILE A 112 -3.84 -29.11 -10.80
CA ILE A 112 -4.14 -28.51 -12.12
C ILE A 112 -2.91 -28.65 -13.03
N PRO A 113 -2.98 -29.46 -14.09
CA PRO A 113 -1.90 -29.58 -15.09
C PRO A 113 -1.57 -28.22 -15.72
N GLY A 114 -0.29 -27.83 -15.67
CA GLY A 114 0.19 -26.56 -16.24
C GLY A 114 0.11 -25.36 -15.29
N ALA A 115 -0.44 -25.52 -14.08
CA ALA A 115 -0.37 -24.49 -13.04
C ALA A 115 1.02 -24.43 -12.39
N PRO A 116 1.42 -23.29 -11.80
CA PRO A 116 2.66 -23.21 -11.02
C PRO A 116 2.64 -24.18 -9.83
N GLU A 117 3.81 -24.72 -9.49
CA GLU A 117 3.96 -25.84 -8.54
C GLU A 117 3.42 -25.54 -7.13
N THR A 118 3.83 -24.41 -6.54
CA THR A 118 3.57 -24.12 -5.11
C THR A 118 3.15 -22.68 -4.91
N PHE A 119 1.92 -22.49 -4.44
CA PHE A 119 1.43 -21.19 -3.97
C PHE A 119 1.84 -20.98 -2.51
N SER A 120 2.48 -19.85 -2.18
CA SER A 120 2.95 -19.56 -0.82
C SER A 120 2.39 -18.23 -0.31
N TYR A 121 1.95 -18.20 0.95
CA TYR A 121 1.42 -16.98 1.59
C TYR A 121 1.62 -16.99 3.11
N GLY A 122 1.66 -15.80 3.71
CA GLY A 122 1.74 -15.62 5.16
C GLY A 122 0.37 -15.47 5.83
N ILE A 123 0.24 -15.99 7.04
CA ILE A 123 -0.87 -15.74 7.96
C ILE A 123 -0.31 -15.38 9.34
N THR A 124 -1.03 -14.57 10.10
CA THR A 124 -0.67 -14.20 11.47
C THR A 124 -1.78 -14.67 12.40
N VAL A 125 -1.49 -15.43 13.45
CA VAL A 125 -2.53 -15.84 14.41
C VAL A 125 -2.69 -14.72 15.44
N LYS A 126 -3.91 -14.21 15.58
CA LYS A 126 -4.25 -13.14 16.52
C LYS A 126 -3.80 -13.53 17.94
N GLY A 127 -3.07 -12.64 18.61
CA GLY A 127 -2.81 -12.77 20.05
C GLY A 127 -4.12 -12.73 20.83
N LYS A 128 -4.32 -13.57 21.85
CA LYS A 128 -5.41 -13.36 22.80
C LYS A 128 -5.30 -11.94 23.35
N ALA A 129 -6.30 -11.11 23.03
CA ALA A 129 -6.46 -9.85 23.73
C ALA A 129 -6.57 -10.19 25.22
N PRO A 130 -5.86 -9.49 26.13
CA PRO A 130 -6.12 -9.64 27.55
C PRO A 130 -7.63 -9.53 27.76
N GLU A 131 -8.18 -10.48 28.53
CA GLU A 131 -9.62 -10.52 28.80
C GLU A 131 -10.07 -9.11 29.21
N PRO A 132 -11.20 -8.61 28.69
CA PRO A 132 -11.68 -7.29 29.05
C PRO A 132 -11.83 -7.24 30.57
N VAL A 133 -10.92 -6.53 31.22
CA VAL A 133 -11.10 -6.08 32.59
C VAL A 133 -12.34 -5.18 32.56
N PRO A 134 -13.32 -5.40 33.46
CA PRO A 134 -14.58 -4.68 33.40
C PRO A 134 -14.36 -3.17 33.27
N GLU A 135 -15.13 -2.60 32.35
CA GLU A 135 -15.24 -1.19 32.02
C GLU A 135 -15.37 -0.33 33.29
N GLU A 136 -14.60 0.77 33.29
CA GLU A 136 -14.57 1.89 34.24
C GLU A 136 -15.40 1.73 35.52
N ALA A 137 -14.72 1.51 36.65
CA ALA A 137 -15.34 1.75 37.95
C ALA A 137 -15.80 3.22 37.99
N GLU A 138 -17.11 3.42 38.16
CA GLU A 138 -17.72 4.72 38.47
C GLU A 138 -16.88 5.46 39.52
N PRO A 139 -16.69 6.79 39.40
CA PRO A 139 -15.95 7.55 40.39
C PRO A 139 -16.67 7.47 41.74
N ASP A 140 -16.14 6.65 42.65
CA ASP A 140 -16.53 6.64 44.05
C ASP A 140 -16.15 8.00 44.67
N ASN A 141 -17.14 8.70 45.22
CA ASN A 141 -17.00 10.02 45.84
C ASN A 141 -16.39 9.92 47.26
N GLY A 142 -15.55 8.93 47.54
CA GLY A 142 -14.91 8.68 48.82
C GLY A 142 -13.46 9.16 48.91
N GLU A 143 -13.01 9.52 50.11
CA GLU A 143 -11.67 9.99 50.49
C GLU A 143 -10.59 8.87 50.45
N SER A 144 -10.63 7.97 49.46
CA SER A 144 -9.69 6.84 49.35
C SER A 144 -8.67 7.04 48.23
N PHE A 145 -7.44 6.56 48.46
CA PHE A 145 -6.36 6.55 47.50
C PHE A 145 -6.76 5.77 46.24
N ARG A 146 -6.79 6.46 45.08
CA ARG A 146 -7.29 5.90 43.81
C ARG A 146 -6.56 6.45 42.59
N VAL A 147 -6.74 5.78 41.46
CA VAL A 147 -6.35 6.29 40.14
C VAL A 147 -7.45 7.21 39.62
N VAL A 148 -7.09 8.46 39.33
CA VAL A 148 -7.99 9.45 38.71
C VAL A 148 -8.02 9.24 37.20
N GLN A 149 -6.83 9.14 36.57
CA GLN A 149 -6.70 8.96 35.14
C GLN A 149 -5.38 8.28 34.80
N ALA A 150 -5.33 7.57 33.67
CA ALA A 150 -4.07 7.12 33.08
C ALA A 150 -4.09 7.34 31.57
N THR A 151 -3.07 7.99 31.02
CA THR A 151 -3.00 8.42 29.62
C THR A 151 -1.66 8.04 29.00
N LEU A 152 -1.65 7.54 27.77
CA LEU A 152 -0.43 7.26 27.02
C LEU A 152 0.08 8.53 26.34
N ALA A 153 1.30 8.94 26.67
CA ALA A 153 2.08 9.95 25.94
C ALA A 153 3.15 9.24 25.06
N GLU A 154 3.93 10.01 24.29
CA GLU A 154 4.87 9.45 23.29
C GLU A 154 5.89 8.44 23.86
N THR A 155 6.40 8.67 25.08
CA THR A 155 7.45 7.83 25.70
C THR A 155 7.17 7.43 27.15
N CYS A 156 6.00 7.80 27.67
CA CYS A 156 5.60 7.42 29.02
C CYS A 156 4.08 7.30 29.16
N ILE A 157 3.64 6.57 30.16
CA ILE A 157 2.26 6.57 30.64
C ILE A 157 2.19 7.51 31.84
N GLU A 158 1.33 8.51 31.76
CA GLU A 158 1.05 9.42 32.86
C GLU A 158 -0.17 8.92 33.63
N VAL A 159 0.02 8.60 34.91
CA VAL A 159 -1.02 8.16 35.83
C VAL A 159 -1.22 9.23 36.88
N GLU A 160 -2.40 9.85 36.87
CA GLU A 160 -2.84 10.78 37.89
C GLU A 160 -3.51 9.99 39.01
N LEU A 161 -2.98 10.12 40.22
CA LEU A 161 -3.52 9.52 41.44
C LEU A 161 -4.23 10.60 42.26
N SER A 162 -5.10 10.20 43.19
CA SER A 162 -5.73 11.14 44.11
C SER A 162 -4.74 11.72 45.11
N GLU A 163 -3.67 10.98 45.44
CA GLU A 163 -2.61 11.36 46.39
C GLU A 163 -1.24 10.88 45.90
N ALA A 164 -0.15 11.36 46.51
CA ALA A 164 1.20 10.96 46.14
C ALA A 164 1.51 9.50 46.57
N PRO A 165 2.01 8.63 45.67
CA PRO A 165 2.33 7.26 46.01
C PRO A 165 3.68 7.16 46.75
N ALA A 166 3.70 6.50 47.90
CA ALA A 166 4.87 6.35 48.76
C ALA A 166 5.80 5.21 48.32
N ASN A 167 5.24 4.10 47.82
CA ASN A 167 5.98 2.87 47.49
C ASN A 167 5.96 2.50 45.99
N ALA A 168 5.65 3.42 45.09
CA ALA A 168 5.59 3.14 43.65
C ALA A 168 6.90 2.61 43.02
N ARG A 169 8.05 2.82 43.68
CA ARG A 169 9.35 2.33 43.22
C ARG A 169 9.68 0.91 43.72
N ASP A 170 8.86 0.37 44.62
CA ASP A 170 9.05 -0.98 45.13
C ASP A 170 8.68 -2.00 44.04
N LYS A 171 9.40 -3.11 44.03
CA LYS A 171 9.23 -4.16 43.01
C LYS A 171 7.80 -4.72 43.08
N GLY A 172 7.14 -4.79 41.93
CA GLY A 172 5.79 -5.33 41.78
C GLY A 172 4.65 -4.35 42.07
N MET A 173 4.94 -3.11 42.48
CA MET A 173 3.89 -2.11 42.72
C MET A 173 3.39 -1.45 41.42
N VAL A 174 4.29 -1.30 40.45
CA VAL A 174 4.01 -0.76 39.13
C VAL A 174 4.68 -1.67 38.11
N GLU A 175 3.88 -2.36 37.31
CA GLU A 175 4.36 -3.25 36.26
C GLU A 175 3.88 -2.77 34.90
N LEU A 176 4.75 -2.86 33.91
CA LEU A 176 4.44 -2.52 32.53
C LEU A 176 4.87 -3.67 31.61
N GLU A 177 3.89 -4.37 31.06
CA GLU A 177 4.10 -5.37 30.03
C GLU A 177 4.04 -4.73 28.64
N GLY A 178 4.70 -5.34 27.64
CA GLY A 178 4.72 -4.83 26.27
C GLY A 178 5.83 -3.82 25.95
N ALA A 179 6.77 -3.59 26.88
CA ALA A 179 7.97 -2.78 26.65
C ALA A 179 9.25 -3.58 26.94
N ALA A 180 10.36 -3.25 26.25
CA ALA A 180 11.64 -3.92 26.55
C ALA A 180 12.26 -3.44 27.86
N ARG A 181 12.03 -2.16 28.22
CA ARG A 181 12.46 -1.54 29.47
C ARG A 181 11.40 -0.55 29.92
N SER A 182 11.24 -0.42 31.23
CA SER A 182 10.42 0.61 31.85
C SER A 182 11.03 1.09 33.17
N TYR A 183 10.74 2.33 33.55
CA TYR A 183 11.09 2.87 34.85
C TYR A 183 10.05 3.88 35.32
N VAL A 184 10.00 4.05 36.65
CA VAL A 184 8.97 4.84 37.31
C VAL A 184 9.56 6.13 37.86
N GLN A 185 8.87 7.25 37.62
CA GLN A 185 9.15 8.55 38.18
C GLN A 185 7.91 9.08 38.89
N VAL A 186 8.05 9.47 40.16
CA VAL A 186 6.97 10.06 40.97
C VAL A 186 7.22 11.55 41.13
N GLN A 187 6.20 12.36 40.85
CA GLN A 187 6.20 13.81 41.08
C GLN A 187 4.85 14.22 41.71
N GLY A 188 4.79 14.24 43.04
CA GLY A 188 3.52 14.45 43.77
C GLY A 188 2.55 13.30 43.48
N SER A 189 1.29 13.63 43.18
CA SER A 189 0.26 12.67 42.75
C SER A 189 0.40 12.19 41.30
N LEU A 190 1.37 12.69 40.55
CA LEU A 190 1.64 12.26 39.18
C LEU A 190 2.71 11.15 39.16
N LEU A 191 2.30 9.98 38.68
CA LEU A 191 3.16 8.82 38.45
C LEU A 191 3.43 8.68 36.95
N ARG A 192 4.70 8.81 36.54
CA ARG A 192 5.14 8.61 35.15
C ARG A 192 5.83 7.26 35.01
N VAL A 193 5.32 6.42 34.12
CA VAL A 193 5.92 5.15 33.75
C VAL A 193 6.56 5.31 32.38
N HIS A 194 7.86 5.58 32.34
CA HIS A 194 8.63 5.72 31.11
C HIS A 194 8.94 4.35 30.53
N PHE A 195 8.99 4.22 29.21
CA PHE A 195 9.27 2.97 28.54
C PHE A 195 10.13 3.14 27.28
N GLU A 196 10.86 2.08 26.92
CA GLU A 196 11.66 2.01 25.71
C GLU A 196 11.31 0.76 24.90
N ASN A 197 11.37 0.89 23.56
CA ASN A 197 11.15 -0.20 22.62
C ASN A 197 9.82 -0.94 22.89
N ARG A 198 8.71 -0.21 22.74
CA ARG A 198 7.34 -0.77 22.77
C ARG A 198 7.21 -1.91 21.77
N LYS A 199 6.53 -2.98 22.16
CA LYS A 199 6.29 -4.20 21.38
C LYS A 199 4.79 -4.51 21.36
N GLY A 200 4.01 -3.69 20.66
CA GLY A 200 2.54 -3.81 20.61
C GLY A 200 1.84 -3.13 21.78
N ASP A 201 0.75 -3.72 22.27
CA ASP A 201 -0.05 -3.17 23.37
C ASP A 201 0.76 -3.08 24.68
N LEU A 202 0.51 -2.01 25.46
CA LEU A 202 1.11 -1.83 26.78
C LEU A 202 0.07 -2.14 27.85
N THR A 203 0.35 -3.09 28.73
CA THR A 203 -0.50 -3.38 29.90
C THR A 203 0.15 -2.79 31.13
N LEU A 204 -0.45 -1.73 31.67
CA LEU A 204 -0.06 -1.15 32.95
C LEU A 204 -0.84 -1.84 34.07
N THR A 205 -0.12 -2.34 35.06
CA THR A 205 -0.69 -2.89 36.30
C THR A 205 -0.16 -2.10 37.49
N LEU A 206 -1.05 -1.56 38.31
CA LEU A 206 -0.74 -1.03 39.64
C LEU A 206 -1.30 -2.02 40.67
N ASP A 207 -0.43 -2.60 41.48
CA ASP A 207 -0.83 -3.56 42.51
C ASP A 207 -1.67 -2.85 43.59
N LYS A 208 -2.69 -3.54 44.12
CA LYS A 208 -3.53 -3.01 45.19
C LYS A 208 -2.72 -2.58 46.43
N GLY A 209 -1.54 -3.18 46.65
CA GLY A 209 -0.60 -2.85 47.71
C GLY A 209 0.15 -1.53 47.51
N LEU A 210 -0.07 -0.81 46.41
CA LEU A 210 0.39 0.57 46.23
C LEU A 210 -0.25 1.46 47.30
N LYS A 211 0.57 2.25 47.99
CA LYS A 211 0.20 3.07 49.14
C LYS A 211 0.45 4.54 48.89
N ASP A 212 -0.40 5.40 49.44
CA ASP A 212 -0.12 6.83 49.61
C ASP A 212 0.81 7.10 50.81
N GLU A 213 1.16 8.37 51.04
CA GLU A 213 1.97 8.79 52.20
C GLU A 213 1.29 8.57 53.56
N ASN A 214 -0.04 8.42 53.59
CA ASN A 214 -0.82 8.13 54.79
C ASN A 214 -0.98 6.62 55.05
N GLY A 215 -0.47 5.77 54.15
CA GLY A 215 -0.55 4.31 54.23
C GLY A 215 -1.85 3.71 53.70
N ASN A 216 -2.72 4.51 53.07
CA ASN A 216 -3.92 4.01 52.41
C ASN A 216 -3.54 3.29 51.11
N THR A 217 -4.21 2.18 50.83
CA THR A 217 -3.96 1.36 49.64
C THR A 217 -5.04 1.55 48.59
N LEU A 218 -4.74 1.17 47.34
CA LEU A 218 -5.78 1.01 46.32
C LEU A 218 -6.77 -0.10 46.75
N THR A 219 -8.04 0.03 46.35
CA THR A 219 -9.08 -0.96 46.67
C THR A 219 -8.85 -2.30 45.97
N GLN A 220 -8.31 -2.27 44.75
CA GLN A 220 -8.02 -3.42 43.90
C GLN A 220 -6.86 -3.09 42.95
N ASP A 221 -6.34 -4.11 42.28
CA ASP A 221 -5.32 -3.91 41.25
C ASP A 221 -5.91 -3.06 40.12
N TYR A 222 -5.19 -2.03 39.70
CA TYR A 222 -5.57 -1.21 38.57
C TYR A 222 -4.87 -1.75 37.33
N VAL A 223 -5.64 -2.23 36.35
CA VAL A 223 -5.10 -2.74 35.08
C VAL A 223 -5.64 -1.90 33.94
N LYS A 224 -4.75 -1.33 33.12
CA LYS A 224 -5.13 -0.59 31.90
C LYS A 224 -4.29 -1.01 30.71
N VAL A 225 -4.96 -1.33 29.61
CA VAL A 225 -4.34 -1.69 28.34
C VAL A 225 -4.33 -0.48 27.41
N PHE A 226 -3.15 -0.01 27.02
CA PHE A 226 -2.96 1.01 26.00
C PHE A 226 -2.65 0.33 24.68
N ARG A 227 -3.64 0.30 23.78
CA ARG A 227 -3.48 -0.30 22.46
C ARG A 227 -2.56 0.52 21.56
N GLU A 228 -1.81 -0.14 20.69
CA GLU A 228 -1.09 0.59 19.65
C GLU A 228 -2.09 1.25 18.71
N LYS A 229 -1.84 2.51 18.33
CA LYS A 229 -2.71 3.17 17.36
C LYS A 229 -2.47 2.50 16.01
N GLU A 230 -3.36 1.60 15.65
CA GLU A 230 -3.34 0.93 14.36
C GLU A 230 -3.49 1.98 13.25
N GLU A 231 -2.60 1.95 12.27
CA GLU A 231 -2.66 2.82 11.09
C GLU A 231 -3.94 2.51 10.30
N LYS A 232 -4.70 3.53 9.90
CA LYS A 232 -5.92 3.29 9.12
C LYS A 232 -5.54 2.84 7.69
N PRO A 233 -6.37 2.01 7.01
CA PRO A 233 -6.11 1.59 5.65
C PRO A 233 -5.87 2.78 4.73
N ALA A 234 -4.70 2.82 4.10
CA ALA A 234 -4.33 3.97 3.29
C ALA A 234 -3.31 3.60 2.22
N VAL A 235 -3.28 4.42 1.17
CA VAL A 235 -2.34 4.33 0.06
C VAL A 235 -1.86 5.73 -0.33
N LYS A 236 -0.57 5.87 -0.71
CA LYS A 236 0.01 7.16 -1.16
C LYS A 236 1.15 6.96 -2.15
N PHE A 237 1.32 7.90 -3.07
CA PHE A 237 2.55 8.00 -3.86
C PHE A 237 3.66 8.67 -3.03
N PRO A 238 4.90 8.14 -3.00
CA PRO A 238 6.01 8.71 -2.26
C PRO A 238 6.67 9.90 -2.96
N PHE A 239 6.14 10.35 -4.11
CA PHE A 239 6.68 11.42 -4.92
C PHE A 239 5.61 12.44 -5.30
N LYS A 240 6.07 13.61 -5.74
CA LYS A 240 5.24 14.66 -6.34
C LYS A 240 5.77 14.91 -7.76
N GLY A 241 4.92 14.75 -8.78
CA GLY A 241 5.30 14.95 -10.18
C GLY A 241 4.43 14.14 -11.14
N ASN A 242 4.38 14.57 -12.41
CA ASN A 242 3.46 14.05 -13.43
C ASN A 242 4.14 13.59 -14.73
N ILE A 243 5.46 13.51 -14.75
CA ILE A 243 6.25 13.20 -15.94
C ILE A 243 7.17 12.03 -15.60
N LEU A 244 7.00 10.91 -16.29
CA LEU A 244 7.97 9.82 -16.27
C LEU A 244 8.81 9.92 -17.55
N PRO A 245 10.14 10.01 -17.44
CA PRO A 245 11.02 10.28 -18.57
C PRO A 245 11.32 9.04 -19.43
N ASP A 246 11.01 7.82 -18.98
CA ASP A 246 11.35 6.59 -19.69
C ASP A 246 10.10 5.82 -20.15
N LYS A 247 9.95 5.67 -21.47
CA LYS A 247 8.88 4.91 -22.13
C LYS A 247 8.97 3.40 -21.90
N GLN A 248 10.14 2.89 -21.51
CA GLN A 248 10.47 1.46 -21.48
C GLN A 248 10.21 0.79 -20.12
N GLN A 249 10.22 1.55 -19.02
CA GLN A 249 9.95 1.04 -17.67
C GLN A 249 8.97 1.94 -16.92
N LEU A 250 7.68 1.62 -17.02
CA LEU A 250 6.61 2.33 -16.29
C LEU A 250 6.39 1.74 -14.89
N ILE A 251 7.44 1.75 -14.06
CA ILE A 251 7.36 1.26 -12.68
C ILE A 251 7.07 2.41 -11.74
N ILE A 252 5.92 2.36 -11.07
CA ILE A 252 5.49 3.39 -10.11
C ILE A 252 5.60 2.86 -8.68
N PRO A 253 6.41 3.48 -7.80
CA PRO A 253 6.39 3.15 -6.39
C PRO A 253 5.15 3.73 -5.70
N PHE A 254 4.58 2.98 -4.76
CA PHE A 254 3.52 3.47 -3.88
C PHE A 254 3.66 2.86 -2.48
N ASN A 255 3.20 3.58 -1.47
CA ASN A 255 3.14 3.08 -0.10
C ASN A 255 1.71 2.66 0.24
N ALA A 256 1.54 1.56 0.96
CA ALA A 256 0.27 1.10 1.48
C ALA A 256 0.40 0.60 2.92
N VAL A 257 -0.69 0.67 3.68
CA VAL A 257 -0.81 0.14 5.03
C VAL A 257 -2.22 -0.39 5.26
N ASN A 258 -2.32 -1.46 6.06
CA ASN A 258 -3.57 -2.11 6.43
C ASN A 258 -4.47 -2.50 5.26
N LEU A 259 -3.83 -2.93 4.17
CA LEU A 259 -4.47 -3.38 2.94
C LEU A 259 -3.85 -4.69 2.46
N SER A 260 -4.65 -5.58 1.88
CA SER A 260 -4.19 -6.81 1.23
C SER A 260 -3.99 -6.65 -0.28
N ALA A 261 -4.68 -5.68 -0.89
CA ALA A 261 -4.61 -5.35 -2.30
C ALA A 261 -4.97 -3.87 -2.50
N VAL A 262 -4.60 -3.33 -3.67
CA VAL A 262 -5.06 -2.01 -4.14
C VAL A 262 -5.71 -2.15 -5.51
N GLU A 263 -6.80 -1.43 -5.75
CA GLU A 263 -7.42 -1.33 -7.06
C GLU A 263 -6.72 -0.24 -7.88
N VAL A 264 -6.12 -0.61 -9.00
CA VAL A 264 -5.49 0.31 -9.96
C VAL A 264 -6.49 0.65 -11.05
N ARG A 265 -6.70 1.96 -11.26
CA ARG A 265 -7.48 2.48 -12.40
C ARG A 265 -6.59 3.35 -13.29
N VAL A 266 -6.67 3.14 -14.60
CA VAL A 266 -5.99 3.99 -15.59
C VAL A 266 -7.01 4.62 -16.51
N ILE A 267 -7.09 5.95 -16.45
CA ILE A 267 -7.85 6.77 -17.39
C ILE A 267 -6.88 7.35 -18.41
N LYS A 268 -7.12 7.07 -19.68
CA LYS A 268 -6.36 7.65 -20.79
C LYS A 268 -7.05 8.94 -21.23
N ILE A 269 -6.33 10.05 -21.17
CA ILE A 269 -6.69 11.33 -21.79
C ILE A 269 -6.05 11.35 -23.18
N TYR A 270 -6.87 11.53 -24.20
CA TYR A 270 -6.44 11.44 -25.59
C TYR A 270 -5.63 12.68 -25.99
N GLU A 271 -4.55 12.51 -26.76
CA GLU A 271 -3.68 13.60 -27.23
C GLU A 271 -4.48 14.77 -27.82
N GLN A 272 -5.44 14.48 -28.71
CA GLN A 272 -6.27 15.48 -29.38
C GLN A 272 -7.18 16.27 -28.44
N ASN A 273 -7.41 15.77 -27.22
CA ASN A 273 -8.30 16.37 -26.23
C ASN A 273 -7.53 17.08 -25.11
N ILE A 274 -6.20 17.05 -25.10
CA ILE A 274 -5.40 17.62 -24.01
C ILE A 274 -5.60 19.13 -23.88
N LEU A 275 -5.70 19.85 -24.99
CA LEU A 275 -5.95 21.30 -24.95
C LEU A 275 -7.26 21.63 -24.25
N MET A 276 -8.32 20.87 -24.54
CA MET A 276 -9.61 21.02 -23.87
C MET A 276 -9.52 20.59 -22.39
N PHE A 277 -8.81 19.49 -22.09
CA PHE A 277 -8.57 19.06 -20.72
C PHE A 277 -7.93 20.16 -19.87
N LEU A 278 -6.92 20.86 -20.41
CA LEU A 278 -6.20 21.94 -19.73
C LEU A 278 -7.07 23.17 -19.43
N GLN A 279 -8.24 23.34 -20.05
CA GLN A 279 -9.15 24.45 -19.75
C GLN A 279 -9.71 24.29 -18.32
N ASP A 280 -10.11 23.08 -17.96
CA ASP A 280 -10.68 22.76 -16.64
C ASP A 280 -9.64 22.24 -15.64
N ASN A 281 -8.44 21.86 -16.12
CA ASN A 281 -7.44 21.14 -15.35
C ASN A 281 -6.01 21.68 -15.47
N ASN A 282 -5.18 21.25 -14.54
CA ASN A 282 -3.74 21.21 -14.64
C ASN A 282 -3.27 19.76 -14.82
N LEU A 283 -1.98 19.55 -15.09
CA LEU A 283 -1.40 18.21 -15.27
C LEU A 283 -1.40 17.35 -13.98
N ASP A 284 -1.80 17.89 -12.83
CA ASP A 284 -2.02 17.16 -11.56
C ASP A 284 -3.50 16.97 -11.20
N THR A 285 -4.44 17.67 -11.83
CA THR A 285 -5.88 17.61 -11.52
C THR A 285 -6.69 16.74 -12.49
N GLY A 286 -7.92 16.37 -12.16
CA GLY A 286 -8.71 15.45 -12.99
C GLY A 286 -10.22 15.64 -12.91
N ASN A 287 -10.69 16.85 -13.17
CA ASN A 287 -12.11 17.19 -13.31
C ASN A 287 -12.64 16.87 -14.70
N SER A 288 -13.94 16.58 -14.79
CA SER A 288 -14.66 16.42 -16.07
C SER A 288 -14.03 15.41 -17.05
N LEU A 289 -13.43 14.33 -16.54
CA LEU A 289 -12.57 13.43 -17.33
C LEU A 289 -13.28 12.78 -18.53
N ARG A 290 -14.60 12.60 -18.49
CA ARG A 290 -15.38 12.07 -19.64
C ARG A 290 -15.28 12.95 -20.88
N ARG A 291 -15.01 14.25 -20.74
CA ARG A 291 -14.81 15.14 -21.89
C ARG A 291 -13.56 14.79 -22.68
N SER A 292 -12.51 14.33 -22.00
CA SER A 292 -11.16 14.27 -22.58
C SER A 292 -10.52 12.89 -22.55
N GLY A 293 -11.07 11.95 -21.81
CA GLY A 293 -10.50 10.62 -21.63
C GLY A 293 -11.51 9.51 -21.37
N ARG A 294 -10.98 8.30 -21.16
CA ARG A 294 -11.74 7.07 -20.89
C ARG A 294 -10.98 6.14 -19.96
N LEU A 295 -11.67 5.41 -19.10
CA LEU A 295 -11.09 4.29 -18.35
C LEU A 295 -10.66 3.19 -19.34
N ILE A 296 -9.39 2.81 -19.30
CA ILE A 296 -8.81 1.79 -20.19
C ILE A 296 -8.29 0.56 -19.44
N TYR A 297 -8.11 0.69 -18.12
CA TYR A 297 -7.60 -0.38 -17.27
C TYR A 297 -8.20 -0.28 -15.88
N LYS A 298 -8.62 -1.42 -15.34
CA LYS A 298 -9.05 -1.58 -13.95
C LYS A 298 -8.64 -2.96 -13.45
N ALA A 299 -7.99 -3.01 -12.30
CA ALA A 299 -7.49 -4.25 -11.73
C ALA A 299 -7.24 -4.17 -10.22
N ASP A 300 -7.54 -5.24 -9.50
CA ASP A 300 -6.97 -5.42 -8.16
C ASP A 300 -5.53 -5.94 -8.29
N VAL A 301 -4.62 -5.29 -7.58
CA VAL A 301 -3.20 -5.65 -7.50
C VAL A 301 -2.92 -6.10 -6.06
N PRO A 302 -2.66 -7.40 -5.83
CA PRO A 302 -2.36 -7.91 -4.50
C PRO A 302 -1.04 -7.32 -3.98
N LEU A 303 -1.00 -7.03 -2.68
CA LEU A 303 0.22 -6.58 -2.02
C LEU A 303 1.08 -7.77 -1.61
N ASP A 304 2.38 -7.51 -1.48
CA ASP A 304 3.37 -8.51 -1.10
C ASP A 304 3.16 -9.00 0.35
N ALA A 305 2.52 -10.14 0.49
CA ALA A 305 2.20 -10.77 1.77
C ALA A 305 3.43 -11.31 2.53
N THR A 306 4.66 -11.18 1.98
CA THR A 306 5.89 -11.46 2.74
C THR A 306 6.25 -10.34 3.72
N LYS A 307 5.65 -9.16 3.55
CA LYS A 307 5.81 -7.99 4.42
C LYS A 307 4.72 -7.95 5.49
N ASP A 308 4.98 -7.23 6.58
CA ASP A 308 3.95 -6.92 7.57
C ASP A 308 3.03 -5.82 7.03
N LEU A 309 1.89 -6.22 6.45
CA LEU A 309 0.93 -5.32 5.80
C LEU A 309 0.19 -4.40 6.79
N HIS A 310 0.31 -4.59 8.10
CA HIS A 310 -0.21 -3.66 9.11
C HIS A 310 0.67 -2.42 9.30
N GLN A 311 1.86 -2.42 8.70
CA GLN A 311 2.79 -1.31 8.67
C GLN A 311 2.87 -0.68 7.28
N TRP A 312 3.35 0.56 7.21
CA TRP A 312 3.59 1.23 5.94
C TRP A 312 4.69 0.52 5.16
N ASN A 313 4.34 -0.05 4.01
CA ASN A 313 5.27 -0.71 3.11
C ASN A 313 5.31 -0.03 1.75
N THR A 314 6.49 0.00 1.15
CA THR A 314 6.66 0.41 -0.25
C THR A 314 6.47 -0.79 -1.18
N HIS A 315 5.64 -0.59 -2.19
CA HIS A 315 5.34 -1.51 -3.29
C HIS A 315 5.66 -0.85 -4.62
N SER A 316 5.70 -1.64 -5.68
CA SER A 316 5.94 -1.16 -7.04
C SER A 316 4.88 -1.70 -7.97
N LEU A 317 4.35 -0.82 -8.82
CA LEU A 317 3.35 -1.14 -9.82
C LEU A 317 4.01 -1.04 -11.19
N ASP A 318 4.17 -2.17 -11.88
CA ASP A 318 4.63 -2.18 -13.27
C ASP A 318 3.42 -2.01 -14.20
N LEU A 319 3.37 -0.88 -14.90
CA LEU A 319 2.33 -0.64 -15.91
C LEU A 319 2.71 -1.20 -17.29
N SER A 320 3.92 -1.72 -17.45
CA SER A 320 4.41 -2.27 -18.70
C SER A 320 3.55 -3.47 -19.10
N GLY A 321 2.98 -3.41 -20.31
CA GLY A 321 2.11 -4.48 -20.82
C GLY A 321 0.66 -4.47 -20.30
N LEU A 322 0.31 -3.57 -19.37
CA LEU A 322 -1.09 -3.44 -18.90
C LEU A 322 -2.00 -2.79 -19.96
N PHE A 323 -1.45 -1.86 -20.74
CA PHE A 323 -2.15 -1.20 -21.83
C PHE A 323 -1.16 -0.74 -22.91
N LYS A 324 -1.68 -0.51 -24.13
CA LYS A 324 -0.88 0.05 -25.22
C LYS A 324 -0.64 1.54 -24.97
N GLN A 325 0.63 1.92 -24.83
CA GLN A 325 1.02 3.31 -24.75
C GLN A 325 0.85 4.01 -26.10
N GLU A 326 0.32 5.22 -26.07
CA GLU A 326 0.17 6.10 -27.22
C GLU A 326 0.95 7.38 -26.98
N PRO A 327 1.85 7.75 -27.92
CA PRO A 327 2.65 8.97 -27.77
C PRO A 327 1.76 10.20 -27.58
N GLY A 328 2.14 11.07 -26.65
CA GLY A 328 1.43 12.31 -26.39
C GLY A 328 0.10 12.17 -25.64
N ALA A 329 -0.37 10.96 -25.32
CA ALA A 329 -1.49 10.77 -24.41
C ALA A 329 -1.06 10.96 -22.95
N ILE A 330 -2.01 11.31 -22.07
CA ILE A 330 -1.81 11.36 -20.63
C ILE A 330 -2.54 10.19 -19.97
N TYR A 331 -1.86 9.46 -19.10
CA TYR A 331 -2.42 8.36 -18.32
C TYR A 331 -2.58 8.78 -16.87
N ARG A 332 -3.81 8.92 -16.41
CA ARG A 332 -4.11 9.16 -15.01
C ARG A 332 -4.23 7.83 -14.29
N ILE A 333 -3.29 7.55 -13.38
CA ILE A 333 -3.27 6.35 -12.55
C ILE A 333 -3.81 6.71 -11.18
N ARG A 334 -4.87 6.04 -10.78
CA ARG A 334 -5.48 6.18 -9.46
C ARG A 334 -5.32 4.89 -8.69
N LEU A 335 -4.89 5.00 -7.43
CA LEU A 335 -4.87 3.88 -6.49
C LEU A 335 -6.08 4.01 -5.58
N CYS A 336 -6.90 2.99 -5.56
CA CYS A 336 -8.12 2.90 -4.77
C CYS A 336 -8.05 1.67 -3.89
N PHE A 337 -8.93 1.58 -2.90
CA PHE A 337 -9.09 0.37 -2.10
C PHE A 337 -10.51 0.28 -1.56
N ARG A 338 -10.94 -0.94 -1.27
CA ARG A 338 -12.29 -1.26 -0.82
C ARG A 338 -12.26 -1.92 0.55
N MET A 339 -13.43 -1.99 1.19
CA MET A 339 -13.57 -2.56 2.53
C MET A 339 -13.16 -4.03 2.62
N ASP A 340 -13.40 -4.82 1.57
CA ASP A 340 -12.99 -6.23 1.45
C ASP A 340 -11.48 -6.42 1.34
N GLN A 341 -10.73 -5.34 1.07
CA GLN A 341 -9.26 -5.36 0.99
C GLN A 341 -8.60 -4.90 2.29
N SER A 342 -9.38 -4.39 3.25
CA SER A 342 -8.89 -3.82 4.51
C SER A 342 -8.52 -4.87 5.54
N LEU A 343 -7.31 -4.75 6.10
CA LEU A 343 -6.80 -5.58 7.19
C LEU A 343 -7.05 -4.97 8.59
N TYR A 344 -7.58 -3.75 8.64
CA TYR A 344 -7.79 -2.99 9.87
C TYR A 344 -8.76 -3.68 10.84
N GLY A 345 -8.46 -3.60 12.14
CA GLY A 345 -9.26 -4.25 13.19
C GLY A 345 -8.97 -5.74 13.31
N GLY A 346 -7.87 -6.22 12.73
CA GLY A 346 -7.47 -7.62 12.74
C GLY A 346 -8.45 -8.52 11.98
N LYS A 347 -8.99 -8.01 10.86
CA LYS A 347 -9.94 -8.74 10.02
C LYS A 347 -9.23 -9.84 9.21
N GLU A 348 -9.84 -11.02 9.26
CA GLU A 348 -9.58 -12.11 8.33
C GLU A 348 -10.01 -11.69 6.93
N ILE A 349 -9.15 -11.92 5.92
CA ILE A 349 -9.55 -11.72 4.53
C ILE A 349 -9.53 -13.08 3.82
N LEU A 350 -10.70 -13.49 3.34
CA LEU A 350 -10.79 -14.39 2.18
C LEU A 350 -10.33 -13.57 0.97
N GLN A 351 -9.03 -13.63 0.68
CA GLN A 351 -8.43 -12.86 -0.40
C GLN A 351 -8.98 -13.38 -1.71
N ALA A 352 -9.92 -12.65 -2.32
CA ALA A 352 -10.35 -12.93 -3.68
C ALA A 352 -9.17 -12.67 -4.62
N MET A 353 -8.68 -13.73 -5.26
CA MET A 353 -7.68 -13.70 -6.31
C MET A 353 -8.29 -13.43 -7.68
N ASN A 354 -9.51 -12.83 -7.72
CA ASN A 354 -10.21 -12.49 -8.95
C ASN A 354 -9.20 -11.94 -9.94
N LYS A 355 -9.08 -12.66 -11.07
CA LYS A 355 -8.21 -12.25 -12.17
C LYS A 355 -8.66 -10.84 -12.55
N PRO A 356 -7.86 -9.79 -12.28
CA PRO A 356 -8.20 -8.52 -12.86
C PRO A 356 -8.22 -8.74 -14.37
N SER A 357 -9.36 -8.50 -15.02
CA SER A 357 -9.46 -8.57 -16.48
C SER A 357 -8.52 -7.57 -17.15
N GLY A 358 -7.88 -6.67 -16.37
CA GLY A 358 -7.09 -5.53 -16.84
C GLY A 358 -7.93 -4.59 -17.71
N LYS A 359 -9.23 -4.87 -17.84
CA LYS A 359 -10.16 -4.22 -18.74
C LYS A 359 -11.40 -3.89 -17.93
N PRO A 360 -11.95 -2.68 -18.12
CA PRO A 360 -13.22 -2.31 -17.50
C PRO A 360 -14.32 -3.32 -17.86
N SER A 361 -15.29 -3.48 -16.96
CA SER A 361 -16.47 -4.28 -17.26
C SER A 361 -17.35 -3.59 -18.33
N PRO A 362 -18.24 -4.31 -19.02
CA PRO A 362 -19.17 -3.68 -19.97
C PRO A 362 -20.03 -2.56 -19.36
N GLU A 363 -20.41 -2.69 -18.09
CA GLU A 363 -21.15 -1.67 -17.35
C GLU A 363 -20.30 -0.42 -17.10
N GLU A 364 -19.02 -0.61 -16.76
CA GLU A 364 -18.09 0.49 -16.59
C GLU A 364 -17.82 1.19 -17.92
N GLU A 365 -17.61 0.43 -19.00
CA GLU A 365 -17.47 0.99 -20.35
C GLU A 365 -18.71 1.80 -20.76
N ALA A 366 -19.92 1.26 -20.55
CA ALA A 366 -21.17 1.95 -20.85
C ALA A 366 -21.33 3.23 -20.02
N ALA A 367 -20.84 3.26 -18.78
CA ALA A 367 -20.84 4.47 -17.95
C ALA A 367 -19.98 5.59 -18.56
N TRP A 368 -19.03 5.30 -19.45
CA TRP A 368 -18.25 6.31 -20.17
C TRP A 368 -18.91 6.81 -21.45
N ASP A 369 -20.00 6.19 -21.91
CA ASP A 369 -20.76 6.63 -23.09
C ASP A 369 -21.84 7.66 -22.73
N SER A 370 -22.03 7.94 -21.44
CA SER A 370 -22.92 8.99 -20.95
C SER A 370 -22.38 10.38 -21.32
N PRO A 371 -23.18 11.26 -21.96
CA PRO A 371 -22.78 12.61 -22.34
C PRO A 371 -22.77 13.60 -21.14
N GLU A 372 -22.39 13.12 -19.96
CA GLU A 372 -22.25 13.91 -18.73
C GLU A 372 -20.76 14.13 -18.46
N PRO A 373 -20.28 15.38 -18.39
CA PRO A 373 -18.88 15.70 -18.13
C PRO A 373 -18.27 15.04 -16.90
N TYR A 374 -19.04 14.98 -15.80
CA TYR A 374 -18.55 14.46 -14.54
C TYR A 374 -18.46 12.93 -14.58
N TYR A 375 -17.29 12.41 -14.27
CA TYR A 375 -17.11 11.01 -13.95
C TYR A 375 -17.00 10.87 -12.45
N TRP A 376 -18.08 10.43 -11.83
CA TRP A 376 -18.02 9.91 -10.47
C TRP A 376 -17.45 8.51 -10.58
N ASP A 377 -16.24 8.29 -10.07
CA ASP A 377 -15.85 6.93 -9.75
C ASP A 377 -16.96 6.35 -8.85
N ASN A 378 -17.59 5.26 -9.29
CA ASN A 378 -18.74 4.62 -8.62
C ASN A 378 -18.37 3.99 -7.25
N PHE A 379 -17.62 4.68 -6.40
CA PHE A 379 -17.28 4.27 -5.04
C PHE A 379 -18.48 4.39 -4.08
N TYR A 380 -19.42 5.28 -4.40
CA TYR A 380 -20.42 5.75 -3.46
C TYR A 380 -21.74 4.99 -3.63
N ASP A 381 -21.96 4.01 -2.76
CA ASP A 381 -23.31 3.56 -2.47
C ASP A 381 -23.92 4.52 -1.45
N TRP A 382 -24.50 5.62 -1.93
CA TRP A 382 -25.10 6.66 -1.09
C TRP A 382 -26.18 6.13 -0.14
N SER A 383 -26.79 4.98 -0.44
CA SER A 383 -27.74 4.33 0.47
C SER A 383 -27.11 3.82 1.76
N LYS A 384 -25.78 3.59 1.75
CA LYS A 384 -24.99 3.13 2.90
C LYS A 384 -24.13 4.23 3.52
N TYR A 385 -24.08 5.42 2.92
CA TYR A 385 -23.20 6.49 3.37
C TYR A 385 -23.72 7.17 4.63
N ASN A 386 -22.84 7.31 5.62
CA ASN A 386 -23.07 8.05 6.85
C ASN A 386 -21.83 8.88 7.20
N TRP A 387 -21.95 10.20 7.13
CA TRP A 387 -20.84 11.13 7.34
C TRP A 387 -20.23 11.04 8.75
N LYS A 388 -21.01 10.67 9.78
CA LYS A 388 -20.50 10.47 11.15
C LYS A 388 -19.54 9.28 11.25
N GLU A 389 -19.60 8.39 10.27
CA GLU A 389 -18.81 7.17 10.19
C GLU A 389 -17.68 7.27 9.13
N ALA A 390 -17.52 8.42 8.46
CA ALA A 390 -16.58 8.59 7.34
C ALA A 390 -15.10 8.42 7.72
N ASP A 391 -14.78 8.49 9.01
CA ASP A 391 -13.42 8.28 9.51
C ASP A 391 -13.26 6.96 10.30
N ASN A 392 -14.25 6.06 10.25
CA ASN A 392 -14.22 4.73 10.86
C ASN A 392 -13.95 3.63 9.79
N PRO A 393 -12.74 3.04 9.73
CA PRO A 393 -12.40 2.01 8.73
C PRO A 393 -13.23 0.73 8.80
N GLU A 394 -14.00 0.51 9.85
CA GLU A 394 -14.92 -0.63 9.94
C GLU A 394 -16.26 -0.38 9.25
N LYS A 395 -16.49 0.83 8.74
CA LYS A 395 -17.74 1.27 8.14
C LYS A 395 -17.58 1.50 6.64
N PRO A 396 -18.62 1.21 5.82
CA PRO A 396 -18.57 1.46 4.38
C PRO A 396 -18.20 2.90 4.02
N SER A 397 -18.69 3.88 4.80
CA SER A 397 -18.45 5.31 4.58
C SER A 397 -16.97 5.67 4.48
N TYR A 398 -16.07 4.95 5.16
CA TYR A 398 -14.63 5.21 5.11
C TYR A 398 -14.03 5.01 3.72
N TYR A 399 -14.57 4.07 2.95
CA TYR A 399 -14.11 3.71 1.59
C TYR A 399 -14.86 4.48 0.50
N MET A 400 -15.78 5.36 0.92
CA MET A 400 -16.55 6.25 0.07
C MET A 400 -16.03 7.68 0.23
N ASP A 401 -14.71 7.84 0.19
CA ASP A 401 -14.06 9.15 0.22
C ASP A 401 -12.96 9.19 -0.84
N GLY A 402 -13.24 9.90 -1.93
CA GLY A 402 -12.35 10.02 -3.08
C GLY A 402 -11.02 10.69 -2.75
N ASP A 403 -10.95 11.50 -1.69
CA ASP A 403 -9.73 12.21 -1.28
C ASP A 403 -8.70 11.25 -0.67
N ARG A 404 -9.12 10.06 -0.22
CA ARG A 404 -8.22 8.98 0.22
C ARG A 404 -7.52 8.25 -0.91
N PHE A 405 -7.96 8.46 -2.16
CA PHE A 405 -7.47 7.74 -3.33
C PHE A 405 -6.56 8.64 -4.17
N PRO A 406 -5.23 8.54 -3.98
CA PRO A 406 -4.27 9.35 -4.69
C PRO A 406 -4.29 9.02 -6.18
N ALA A 407 -3.99 10.04 -6.98
CA ALA A 407 -3.79 9.88 -8.40
C ALA A 407 -2.54 10.62 -8.84
N CYS A 408 -1.83 10.05 -9.80
CA CYS A 408 -0.78 10.74 -10.54
C CYS A 408 -1.13 10.71 -12.04
N GLN A 409 -0.61 11.67 -12.79
CA GLN A 409 -0.68 11.65 -14.24
C GLN A 409 0.67 11.29 -14.78
N LEU A 410 0.69 10.53 -15.88
CA LEU A 410 1.88 10.17 -16.60
C LEU A 410 1.74 10.60 -18.04
N ILE A 411 2.74 11.32 -18.53
CA ILE A 411 2.87 11.66 -19.95
C ILE A 411 3.97 10.78 -20.53
N SER A 412 3.65 10.05 -21.59
CA SER A 412 4.66 9.28 -22.34
C SER A 412 5.36 10.24 -23.32
N SER A 413 6.39 10.93 -22.84
CA SER A 413 7.15 11.91 -23.62
C SER A 413 8.58 12.03 -23.09
N ASP A 414 9.51 12.20 -24.02
CA ASP A 414 10.92 12.49 -23.71
C ASP A 414 11.20 14.01 -23.86
N LEU A 415 10.16 14.80 -24.17
CA LEU A 415 10.27 16.23 -24.45
C LEU A 415 9.87 17.07 -23.22
N GLY A 416 10.83 17.82 -22.71
CA GLY A 416 10.65 18.86 -21.71
C GLY A 416 10.29 20.18 -22.38
N LEU A 417 9.40 20.95 -21.75
CA LEU A 417 8.91 22.21 -22.28
C LEU A 417 8.81 23.24 -21.16
N MET A 418 9.41 24.40 -21.38
CA MET A 418 9.28 25.59 -20.55
C MET A 418 8.83 26.75 -21.43
N ALA A 419 8.01 27.65 -20.89
CA ALA A 419 7.60 28.86 -21.58
C ALA A 419 7.48 30.04 -20.63
N GLU A 420 7.81 31.22 -21.12
CA GLU A 420 7.70 32.48 -20.38
C GLU A 420 6.93 33.51 -21.20
N TYR A 421 5.94 34.14 -20.55
CA TYR A 421 5.10 35.18 -21.13
C TYR A 421 5.09 36.41 -20.22
N ALA A 422 5.53 37.55 -20.76
CA ALA A 422 5.65 38.82 -20.02
C ALA A 422 4.61 39.88 -20.44
N GLY A 423 3.42 39.48 -20.93
CA GLY A 423 2.34 40.41 -21.29
C GLY A 423 2.50 41.11 -22.66
N GLY A 424 3.45 40.67 -23.49
CA GLY A 424 3.76 41.26 -24.79
C GLY A 424 3.13 40.55 -26.00
N LYS A 425 3.73 40.75 -27.17
CA LYS A 425 3.37 40.02 -28.42
C LYS A 425 4.29 38.85 -28.72
N GLU A 426 5.11 38.47 -27.74
CA GLU A 426 6.10 37.41 -27.86
C GLU A 426 5.99 36.46 -26.67
N LEU A 427 6.24 35.19 -26.95
CA LEU A 427 6.37 34.12 -25.97
C LEU A 427 7.72 33.44 -26.17
N TRP A 428 8.50 33.30 -25.11
CA TRP A 428 9.75 32.54 -25.14
C TRP A 428 9.50 31.10 -24.74
N VAL A 429 10.11 30.17 -25.46
CA VAL A 429 9.95 28.74 -25.25
C VAL A 429 11.31 28.06 -25.28
N ALA A 430 11.52 27.13 -24.36
CA ALA A 430 12.66 26.23 -24.34
C ALA A 430 12.18 24.78 -24.40
N ALA A 431 12.78 23.98 -25.28
CA ALA A 431 12.53 22.54 -25.39
C ALA A 431 13.82 21.75 -25.15
N THR A 432 13.73 20.76 -24.27
CA THR A 432 14.86 19.90 -23.87
C THR A 432 14.46 18.44 -23.90
N ASP A 433 15.45 17.56 -23.95
CA ASP A 433 15.26 16.13 -23.72
C ASP A 433 15.20 15.88 -22.20
N LEU A 434 14.17 15.19 -21.72
CA LEU A 434 13.90 15.00 -20.28
C LEU A 434 14.94 14.11 -19.57
N ILE A 435 15.64 13.26 -20.31
CA ILE A 435 16.63 12.33 -19.76
C ILE A 435 18.01 12.99 -19.74
N THR A 436 18.40 13.60 -20.85
CA THR A 436 19.74 14.14 -21.06
C THR A 436 19.86 15.63 -20.73
N ALA A 437 18.73 16.33 -20.55
CA ALA A 437 18.63 17.78 -20.47
C ALA A 437 19.20 18.53 -21.68
N ALA A 438 19.49 17.82 -22.79
CA ALA A 438 20.05 18.42 -23.99
C ALA A 438 19.02 19.29 -24.72
N PRO A 439 19.43 20.39 -25.37
CA PRO A 439 18.52 21.20 -26.17
C PRO A 439 17.97 20.40 -27.35
N VAL A 440 16.67 20.54 -27.62
CA VAL A 440 16.01 19.87 -28.75
C VAL A 440 15.90 20.85 -29.92
N TYR A 441 16.70 20.63 -30.96
CA TYR A 441 16.64 21.39 -32.21
C TYR A 441 15.40 21.05 -33.03
N GLY A 442 14.74 22.07 -33.60
CA GLY A 442 13.70 21.90 -34.60
C GLY A 442 12.35 21.38 -34.07
N ALA A 443 12.15 21.37 -32.74
CA ALA A 443 10.85 21.05 -32.14
C ALA A 443 9.80 22.04 -32.65
N SER A 444 8.67 21.55 -33.16
CA SER A 444 7.57 22.41 -33.59
C SER A 444 6.83 22.91 -32.37
N VAL A 445 6.64 24.23 -32.28
CA VAL A 445 5.93 24.90 -31.18
C VAL A 445 4.68 25.57 -31.74
N GLU A 446 3.54 25.30 -31.11
CA GLU A 446 2.26 25.95 -31.43
C GLU A 446 1.62 26.49 -30.15
N VAL A 447 1.15 27.73 -30.22
CA VAL A 447 0.59 28.46 -29.08
C VAL A 447 -0.89 28.69 -29.32
N TYR A 448 -1.69 28.44 -28.29
CA TYR A 448 -3.15 28.52 -28.33
C TYR A 448 -3.68 29.56 -27.35
N ASP A 449 -4.78 30.23 -27.71
CA ASP A 449 -5.58 31.02 -26.77
C ASP A 449 -6.55 30.14 -25.96
N TYR A 450 -7.30 30.76 -25.05
CA TYR A 450 -8.26 30.04 -24.20
C TYR A 450 -9.40 29.39 -25.01
N GLN A 451 -9.69 29.87 -26.22
CA GLN A 451 -10.68 29.29 -27.14
C GLN A 451 -10.06 28.20 -28.04
N LEU A 452 -8.83 27.78 -27.75
CA LEU A 452 -8.07 26.77 -28.47
C LEU A 452 -7.78 27.14 -29.94
N GLN A 453 -7.74 28.43 -30.25
CA GLN A 453 -7.33 28.90 -31.56
C GLN A 453 -5.81 29.05 -31.59
N SER A 454 -5.18 28.61 -32.68
CA SER A 454 -3.75 28.82 -32.90
C SER A 454 -3.46 30.30 -33.07
N ILE A 455 -2.60 30.86 -32.22
CA ILE A 455 -2.27 32.29 -32.20
C ILE A 455 -0.80 32.59 -32.49
N GLY A 456 0.05 31.56 -32.56
CA GLY A 456 1.47 31.65 -32.88
C GLY A 456 2.07 30.28 -33.18
N LYS A 457 3.07 30.22 -34.06
CA LYS A 457 3.81 29.00 -34.42
C LYS A 457 5.29 29.30 -34.61
N GLY A 458 6.14 28.32 -34.35
CA GLY A 458 7.57 28.42 -34.60
C GLY A 458 8.31 27.10 -34.40
N LYS A 459 9.63 27.16 -34.45
CA LYS A 459 10.51 26.02 -34.19
C LYS A 459 11.67 26.43 -33.31
N THR A 460 12.15 25.50 -32.48
CA THR A 460 13.34 25.72 -31.67
C THR A 460 14.62 25.74 -32.51
N ASN A 461 15.56 26.59 -32.12
CA ASN A 461 16.90 26.68 -32.70
C ASN A 461 17.86 25.65 -32.09
N GLU A 462 19.15 25.70 -32.45
CA GLU A 462 20.17 24.73 -32.00
C GLU A 462 20.37 24.72 -30.47
N SER A 463 20.04 25.83 -29.82
CA SER A 463 20.04 25.95 -28.35
C SER A 463 18.73 25.47 -27.71
N GLY A 464 17.81 24.91 -28.48
CA GLY A 464 16.50 24.46 -27.98
C GLY A 464 15.53 25.60 -27.67
N LEU A 465 15.82 26.83 -28.13
CA LEU A 465 15.03 28.03 -27.82
C LEU A 465 14.19 28.48 -29.01
N ALA A 466 13.02 29.04 -28.74
CA ALA A 466 12.19 29.71 -29.73
C ALA A 466 11.56 30.99 -29.15
N THR A 467 11.51 32.04 -29.96
CA THR A 467 10.67 33.22 -29.70
C THR A 467 9.49 33.17 -30.64
N ILE A 468 8.28 33.07 -30.11
CA ILE A 468 7.05 32.92 -30.88
C ILE A 468 6.28 34.24 -30.86
N ALA A 469 6.09 34.82 -32.03
CA ALA A 469 5.17 35.95 -32.20
C ALA A 469 3.72 35.46 -32.00
N ILE A 470 2.96 36.16 -31.16
CA ILE A 470 1.59 35.81 -30.80
C ILE A 470 0.64 36.97 -31.08
N SER A 471 -0.58 36.63 -31.54
CA SER A 471 -1.60 37.61 -31.91
C SER A 471 -2.48 38.10 -30.74
N ARG A 472 -2.47 37.39 -29.60
CA ARG A 472 -3.25 37.68 -28.38
C ARG A 472 -2.69 36.89 -27.19
N THR A 473 -3.33 36.99 -26.03
CA THR A 473 -2.91 36.32 -24.78
C THR A 473 -2.84 34.78 -24.94
N PRO A 474 -1.69 34.15 -24.61
CA PRO A 474 -1.52 32.71 -24.67
C PRO A 474 -2.16 32.01 -23.48
N PHE A 475 -2.62 30.79 -23.71
CA PHE A 475 -3.22 29.90 -22.71
C PHE A 475 -2.49 28.57 -22.62
N ALA A 476 -2.06 28.00 -23.75
CA ALA A 476 -1.33 26.73 -23.78
C ALA A 476 -0.31 26.70 -24.90
N VAL A 477 0.76 25.94 -24.69
CA VAL A 477 1.82 25.66 -25.66
C VAL A 477 1.87 24.16 -25.88
N VAL A 478 1.95 23.76 -27.14
CA VAL A 478 2.19 22.39 -27.56
C VAL A 478 3.51 22.35 -28.30
N ALA A 479 4.42 21.49 -27.86
CA ALA A 479 5.66 21.21 -28.56
C ALA A 479 5.69 19.76 -29.04
N LYS A 480 6.21 19.51 -30.25
CA LYS A 480 6.39 18.15 -30.79
C LYS A 480 7.77 17.98 -31.40
N ALA A 481 8.42 16.86 -31.10
CA ALA A 481 9.72 16.49 -31.66
C ALA A 481 9.91 14.97 -31.61
N GLY A 482 10.40 14.34 -32.68
CA GLY A 482 10.76 12.92 -32.66
C GLY A 482 9.65 11.94 -32.25
N GLY A 483 8.37 12.32 -32.45
CA GLY A 483 7.22 11.53 -31.99
C GLY A 483 6.83 11.74 -30.52
N SER A 484 7.54 12.58 -29.77
CA SER A 484 7.19 13.02 -28.43
C SER A 484 6.40 14.33 -28.49
N SER A 485 5.43 14.48 -27.58
CA SER A 485 4.62 15.70 -27.42
C SER A 485 4.76 16.24 -25.99
N ALA A 486 4.85 17.55 -25.85
CA ALA A 486 4.84 18.23 -24.55
C ALA A 486 3.75 19.30 -24.54
N TYR A 487 3.11 19.47 -23.38
CA TYR A 487 1.99 20.38 -23.20
C TYR A 487 2.26 21.24 -21.97
N LEU A 488 2.10 22.54 -22.11
CA LEU A 488 2.28 23.49 -21.01
C LEU A 488 1.12 24.47 -21.00
N LYS A 489 0.46 24.59 -19.86
CA LYS A 489 -0.51 25.66 -19.61
C LYS A 489 0.28 26.92 -19.25
N VAL A 490 -0.04 28.03 -19.90
CA VAL A 490 0.57 29.34 -19.66
C VAL A 490 -0.42 30.16 -18.84
N THR A 491 -0.03 30.61 -17.67
CA THR A 491 -0.79 31.62 -16.91
C THR A 491 0.09 32.84 -16.65
N GLU A 492 -0.52 34.01 -16.56
CA GLU A 492 0.20 35.23 -16.18
C GLU A 492 0.77 35.04 -14.76
N GLY A 493 2.10 35.07 -14.64
CA GLY A 493 2.79 35.01 -13.36
C GLY A 493 3.07 33.62 -12.78
N SER A 494 2.77 32.51 -13.48
CA SER A 494 3.28 31.20 -13.08
C SER A 494 4.60 30.86 -13.78
N GLN A 495 5.71 30.97 -13.06
CA GLN A 495 6.93 30.22 -13.39
C GLN A 495 6.73 28.77 -12.92
N ARG A 496 6.69 27.80 -13.83
CA ARG A 496 6.84 26.38 -13.49
C ARG A 496 7.64 25.65 -14.55
#